data_AF-A0A532ET10-F1
#
_entry.id   AF-A0A532ET10-F1
#
_cell.length_a   1.000
_cell.length_b   1.000
_cell.length_c   1.000
_cell.angle_alpha   90.00
_cell.angle_beta   90.00
_cell.angle_gamma   90.00
#
_symmetry.space_group_name_H-M   'P 1'
#
loop_
_entity.id
_entity.type
_entity.pdbx_description
1 polymer ?
#
loop_
_entity_poly.entity_id
_entity_poly.type
_entity_poly.pdbx_seq_one_letter_code
_entity_poly.pdbx_strand_id
1 'polypeptide(L)'
;MAILLIGVQDNRHENTSALFAVIADVLSAIKSDIDIAGWIERESIIGLIVPEIDPANLVSTCERLESEFRKEITNRFEGDLTERLSIKLCVYPEPPQLGDDELPAVDPFLYPELHVQQDSIARFQMLKRTMDILCSLGLLLLLSPLLLAIAGLVKLSSRGPVLFHQMRIGQMLKPFMMCKFRSMHANADHGIHHNYVSWFITSSDKGQEQDKNKVFKLTNDPRITPIGHFLRRTSLDELPQLWNVLVGEMSLVGPRPPLWYEVQQYKPWHRHRVLDAKPGITGLWQVTGRSRTTFDEMVRLDLRYARGRSVLTDIKILLATPAAVFKGNGAC
;
A
#
# COMPACT_ATOMS: atom_id res chain seq x y z
N MET A 1 -5.79 -18.64 11.58
CA MET A 1 -4.46 -19.26 11.45
C MET A 1 -3.46 -18.33 12.13
N ALA A 2 -2.60 -18.80 13.03
CA ALA A 2 -1.44 -18.01 13.44
C ALA A 2 -0.20 -18.48 12.68
N ILE A 3 0.75 -17.57 12.55
CA ILE A 3 2.06 -17.83 11.98
C ILE A 3 3.08 -17.36 13.02
N LEU A 4 3.71 -18.30 13.71
CA LEU A 4 4.87 -17.99 14.54
C LEU A 4 6.10 -17.86 13.64
N LEU A 5 6.72 -16.69 13.62
CA LEU A 5 7.95 -16.41 12.88
C LEU A 5 9.12 -16.34 13.85
N ILE A 6 10.12 -17.16 13.62
CA ILE A 6 11.33 -17.19 14.43
C ILE A 6 12.47 -16.72 13.53
N GLY A 7 12.91 -15.48 13.75
CA GLY A 7 14.10 -14.95 13.11
C GLY A 7 15.32 -15.09 13.99
N VAL A 8 16.43 -15.46 13.37
CA VAL A 8 17.71 -15.57 14.04
C VAL A 8 18.57 -14.36 13.64
N GLN A 9 18.91 -13.49 14.59
CA GLN A 9 19.88 -12.41 14.35
C GLN A 9 21.26 -12.89 14.79
N ASP A 10 21.93 -13.62 13.91
CA ASP A 10 23.32 -14.04 14.15
C ASP A 10 24.31 -13.11 13.44
N ASN A 11 24.66 -11.99 14.08
CA ASN A 11 25.62 -11.01 13.53
C ASN A 11 27.06 -11.53 13.39
N ARG A 12 27.36 -12.78 13.78
CA ARG A 12 28.74 -13.31 13.78
C ARG A 12 28.94 -14.57 12.95
N HIS A 13 27.91 -15.19 12.38
CA HIS A 13 27.96 -16.42 11.54
C HIS A 13 28.75 -17.63 12.08
N GLU A 14 29.33 -17.57 13.28
CA GLU A 14 30.23 -18.62 13.79
C GLU A 14 29.49 -19.85 14.32
N ASN A 15 28.15 -19.85 14.42
CA ASN A 15 27.41 -21.01 14.95
C ASN A 15 25.93 -21.15 14.51
N THR A 16 25.57 -20.57 13.37
CA THR A 16 24.17 -20.42 12.95
C THR A 16 23.49 -21.77 12.68
N SER A 17 24.19 -22.74 12.10
CA SER A 17 23.63 -24.07 11.79
C SER A 17 23.27 -24.89 13.02
N ALA A 18 24.09 -24.83 14.08
CA ALA A 18 23.82 -25.52 15.35
C ALA A 18 22.59 -24.93 16.05
N LEU A 19 22.45 -23.60 16.00
CA LEU A 19 21.31 -22.89 16.55
C LEU A 19 20.00 -23.25 15.83
N PHE A 20 20.02 -23.36 14.51
CA PHE A 20 18.84 -23.80 13.76
C PHE A 20 18.43 -25.24 14.01
N ALA A 21 19.39 -26.15 14.26
CA ALA A 21 19.07 -27.51 14.68
C ALA A 21 18.29 -27.51 16.01
N VAL A 22 18.73 -26.70 16.99
CA VAL A 22 18.03 -26.53 18.27
C VAL A 22 16.63 -25.95 18.06
N ILE A 23 16.49 -24.91 17.21
CA ILE A 23 15.18 -24.31 16.91
C ILE A 23 14.24 -25.34 16.25
N ALA A 24 14.74 -26.13 15.30
CA ALA A 24 13.96 -27.18 14.65
C ALA A 24 13.49 -28.24 15.66
N ASP A 25 14.37 -28.65 16.58
CA ASP A 25 14.05 -29.60 17.65
C ASP A 25 13.01 -29.04 18.62
N VAL A 26 13.13 -27.77 19.03
CA VAL A 26 12.13 -27.09 19.86
C VAL A 26 10.79 -27.03 19.13
N LEU A 27 10.77 -26.56 17.87
CA LEU A 27 9.57 -26.51 17.05
C LEU A 27 8.92 -27.89 16.91
N SER A 28 9.71 -28.96 16.78
CA SER A 28 9.20 -30.32 16.73
C SER A 28 8.49 -30.76 18.02
N ALA A 29 8.89 -30.20 19.17
CA ALA A 29 8.34 -30.52 20.49
C ALA A 29 7.07 -29.72 20.84
N ILE A 30 6.96 -28.48 20.37
CA ILE A 30 5.79 -27.62 20.58
C ILE A 30 4.72 -27.74 19.49
N LYS A 31 5.08 -28.18 18.27
CA LYS A 31 4.11 -28.31 17.18
C LYS A 31 3.11 -29.43 17.46
N SER A 32 1.87 -29.22 17.02
CA SER A 32 0.85 -30.26 16.92
C SER A 32 1.01 -31.05 15.61
N ASP A 33 0.25 -32.13 15.44
CA ASP A 33 0.29 -32.95 14.21
C ASP A 33 -0.23 -32.21 12.97
N ILE A 34 -1.09 -31.21 13.19
CA ILE A 34 -1.68 -30.38 12.13
C ILE A 34 -0.86 -29.11 11.83
N ASP A 35 0.15 -28.81 12.66
CA ASP A 35 0.95 -27.61 12.51
C ASP A 35 2.04 -27.83 11.45
N ILE A 36 2.28 -26.82 10.62
CA ILE A 36 3.24 -26.88 9.51
C ILE A 36 4.44 -26.02 9.85
N ALA A 37 5.60 -26.64 10.09
CA ALA A 37 6.87 -25.95 10.28
C ALA A 37 7.69 -25.94 8.99
N GLY A 38 8.34 -24.82 8.66
CA GLY A 38 9.16 -24.73 7.46
C GLY A 38 10.03 -23.49 7.41
N TRP A 39 11.02 -23.51 6.51
CA TRP A 39 11.89 -22.38 6.24
C TRP A 39 11.19 -21.34 5.37
N ILE A 40 11.21 -20.09 5.80
CA ILE A 40 10.77 -18.93 5.00
C ILE A 40 11.97 -18.36 4.25
N GLU A 41 13.09 -18.20 4.94
CA GLU A 41 14.38 -17.86 4.35
C GLU A 41 15.43 -18.80 4.92
N ARG A 42 16.15 -19.51 4.04
CA ARG A 42 17.15 -20.52 4.46
C ARG A 42 18.19 -19.89 5.36
N GLU A 43 18.46 -20.53 6.50
CA GLU A 43 19.44 -20.08 7.48
C GLU A 43 19.20 -18.65 8.02
N SER A 44 17.94 -18.19 7.99
CA SER A 44 17.56 -16.89 8.56
C SER A 44 16.23 -16.92 9.31
N ILE A 45 15.16 -17.45 8.69
CA ILE A 45 13.80 -17.40 9.24
C ILE A 45 13.11 -18.76 9.12
N ILE A 46 12.64 -19.29 10.26
CA ILE A 46 11.75 -20.46 10.33
C ILE A 46 10.34 -20.00 10.73
N GLY A 47 9.33 -20.49 10.02
CA GLY A 47 7.93 -20.27 10.33
C GLY A 47 7.24 -21.53 10.83
N LEU A 48 6.30 -21.37 11.77
CA LEU A 48 5.34 -22.39 12.19
C LEU A 48 3.93 -21.87 11.93
N ILE A 49 3.19 -22.57 11.08
CA ILE A 49 1.79 -22.28 10.76
C ILE A 49 0.91 -23.14 11.66
N VAL A 50 0.04 -22.46 12.41
CA VAL A 50 -0.96 -23.07 13.30
C VAL A 50 -2.35 -22.83 12.69
N PRO A 51 -2.94 -23.82 11.99
CA PRO A 51 -4.13 -23.62 11.18
C PRO A 51 -5.40 -23.40 12.02
N GLU A 52 -5.58 -24.16 13.10
CA GLU A 52 -6.78 -24.12 13.95
C GLU A 52 -6.56 -23.22 15.17
N ILE A 53 -7.00 -21.97 15.06
CA ILE A 53 -7.07 -21.06 16.21
C ILE A 53 -8.45 -20.45 16.27
N ASP A 54 -9.08 -20.60 17.43
CA ASP A 54 -10.31 -19.90 17.77
C ASP A 54 -10.03 -18.39 17.83
N PRO A 55 -10.65 -17.56 16.97
CA PRO A 55 -10.43 -16.11 16.95
C PRO A 55 -10.77 -15.43 18.28
N ALA A 56 -11.61 -16.02 19.14
CA ALA A 56 -11.88 -15.50 20.47
C ALA A 56 -10.69 -15.68 21.45
N ASN A 57 -9.83 -16.68 21.20
CA ASN A 57 -8.69 -17.05 22.04
C ASN A 57 -7.34 -16.78 21.34
N LEU A 58 -7.35 -15.89 20.35
CA LEU A 58 -6.20 -15.62 19.50
C LEU A 58 -4.98 -15.13 20.29
N VAL A 59 -5.20 -14.13 21.16
CA VAL A 59 -4.15 -13.49 21.97
C VAL A 59 -3.59 -14.46 23.00
N SER A 60 -4.46 -15.21 23.69
CA SER A 60 -4.05 -16.17 24.72
C SER A 60 -3.31 -17.37 24.12
N THR A 61 -3.76 -17.88 22.97
CA THR A 61 -3.04 -18.93 22.22
C THR A 61 -1.67 -18.45 21.80
N CYS A 62 -1.59 -17.17 21.43
CA CYS A 62 -0.35 -16.56 21.02
C CYS A 62 0.66 -16.43 22.17
N GLU A 63 0.24 -15.83 23.29
CA GLU A 63 1.06 -15.73 24.50
C GLU A 63 1.52 -17.10 25.01
N ARG A 64 0.64 -18.12 24.93
CA ARG A 64 0.98 -19.50 25.29
C ARG A 64 2.08 -20.06 24.41
N LEU A 65 1.96 -19.95 23.08
CA LEU A 65 2.95 -20.46 22.13
C LEU A 65 4.31 -19.76 22.32
N GLU A 66 4.32 -18.44 22.53
CA GLU A 66 5.55 -17.71 22.80
C GLU A 66 6.21 -18.17 24.12
N SER A 67 5.40 -18.30 25.18
CA SER A 67 5.87 -18.75 26.49
C SER A 67 6.44 -20.17 26.46
N GLU A 68 5.73 -21.10 25.81
CA GLU A 68 6.17 -22.49 25.64
C GLU A 68 7.48 -22.56 24.84
N PHE A 69 7.57 -21.81 23.75
CA PHE A 69 8.78 -21.76 22.93
C PHE A 69 9.98 -21.20 23.70
N ARG A 70 9.79 -20.08 24.42
CA ARG A 70 10.85 -19.49 25.26
C ARG A 70 11.29 -20.45 26.36
N LYS A 71 10.35 -21.13 27.01
CA LYS A 71 10.65 -22.10 28.07
C LYS A 71 11.46 -23.28 27.53
N GLU A 72 11.09 -23.81 26.37
CA GLU A 72 11.74 -24.98 25.79
C GLU A 72 13.13 -24.65 25.23
N ILE A 73 13.35 -23.43 24.71
CA ILE A 73 14.69 -22.93 24.38
C ILE A 73 15.58 -22.87 25.63
N THR A 74 15.10 -22.25 26.72
CA THR A 74 15.89 -22.12 27.95
C THR A 74 16.21 -23.48 28.57
N ASN A 75 15.32 -24.46 28.45
CA ASN A 75 15.55 -25.82 28.94
C ASN A 75 16.62 -26.57 28.13
N ARG A 76 16.67 -26.36 26.80
CA ARG A 76 17.57 -27.10 25.90
C ARG A 76 18.89 -26.39 25.64
N PHE A 77 19.02 -25.13 26.02
CA PHE A 77 20.19 -24.32 25.74
C PHE A 77 20.63 -23.49 26.96
N GLU A 78 21.84 -23.73 27.45
CA GLU A 78 22.38 -23.12 28.68
C GLU A 78 23.06 -21.74 28.45
N GLY A 79 22.86 -21.10 27.29
CA GLY A 79 23.55 -19.87 26.87
C GLY A 79 22.63 -18.67 26.60
N ASP A 80 23.22 -17.48 26.45
CA ASP A 80 22.53 -16.19 26.24
C ASP A 80 21.96 -16.03 24.81
N LEU A 81 21.16 -17.00 24.37
CA LEU A 81 20.53 -17.01 23.03
C LEU A 81 19.35 -16.06 22.90
N THR A 82 18.73 -15.66 24.02
CA THR A 82 17.64 -14.71 24.03
C THR A 82 18.03 -13.36 23.43
N GLU A 83 19.32 -12.99 23.48
CA GLU A 83 19.84 -11.78 22.81
C GLU A 83 20.12 -11.99 21.30
N ARG A 84 20.26 -13.25 20.85
CA ARG A 84 20.57 -13.61 19.45
C ARG A 84 19.34 -14.05 18.65
N LEU A 85 18.20 -14.20 19.31
CA LEU A 85 16.95 -14.68 18.73
C LEU A 85 15.90 -13.57 18.74
N SER A 86 15.37 -13.26 17.57
CA SER A 86 14.20 -12.41 17.43
C SER A 86 12.99 -13.29 17.17
N ILE A 87 12.27 -13.60 18.25
CA ILE A 87 11.04 -14.39 18.19
C ILE A 87 9.90 -13.41 17.97
N LYS A 88 9.16 -13.58 16.88
CA LYS A 88 8.00 -12.74 16.59
C LYS A 88 6.79 -13.58 16.21
N LEU A 89 5.75 -13.46 17.02
CA LEU A 89 4.52 -14.15 16.77
C LEU A 89 3.57 -13.25 15.97
N CYS A 90 3.12 -13.77 14.83
CA CYS A 90 2.21 -13.08 13.95
C CYS A 90 0.90 -13.86 13.85
N VAL A 91 -0.19 -13.14 13.63
CA VAL A 91 -1.49 -13.77 13.42
C VAL A 91 -2.04 -13.38 12.08
N TYR A 92 -2.67 -14.35 11.41
CA TYR A 92 -3.18 -14.16 10.06
C TYR A 92 -4.66 -14.60 9.90
N PRO A 93 -5.53 -13.70 9.40
CA PRO A 93 -5.28 -12.27 9.16
C PRO A 93 -4.98 -11.53 10.46
N GLU A 94 -4.21 -10.44 10.36
CA GLU A 94 -3.89 -9.56 11.49
C GLU A 94 -5.21 -9.13 12.16
N PRO A 95 -5.39 -9.36 13.47
CA PRO A 95 -6.61 -8.95 14.15
C PRO A 95 -6.76 -7.43 14.00
N PRO A 96 -7.99 -6.91 13.81
CA PRO A 96 -8.20 -5.48 13.83
C PRO A 96 -7.68 -4.94 15.16
N GLN A 97 -6.64 -4.10 15.13
CA GLN A 97 -6.09 -3.46 16.31
C GLN A 97 -7.23 -2.63 16.92
N LEU A 98 -7.77 -3.11 18.04
CA LEU A 98 -8.96 -2.55 18.64
C LEU A 98 -8.59 -1.24 19.35
N GLY A 99 -8.68 -0.11 18.64
CA GLY A 99 -8.56 1.20 19.26
C GLY A 99 -7.91 2.31 18.45
N ASP A 100 -7.08 2.00 17.45
CA ASP A 100 -6.18 3.03 16.95
C ASP A 100 -6.50 3.50 15.53
N ASP A 101 -6.79 4.80 15.42
CA ASP A 101 -6.59 5.62 14.21
C ASP A 101 -5.09 5.68 13.80
N GLU A 102 -4.20 4.94 14.50
CA GLU A 102 -2.79 4.85 14.20
C GLU A 102 -2.49 3.87 13.07
N LEU A 103 -1.55 4.28 12.23
CA LEU A 103 -1.12 3.52 11.08
C LEU A 103 -0.18 2.39 11.50
N PRO A 104 -0.49 1.11 11.21
CA PRO A 104 0.38 0.01 11.57
C PRO A 104 1.69 0.16 10.82
N ALA A 105 2.80 0.20 11.57
CA ALA A 105 4.13 0.16 10.99
C ALA A 105 4.29 -1.14 10.18
N VAL A 106 4.94 -1.06 9.01
CA VAL A 106 5.25 -2.26 8.22
C VAL A 106 6.19 -3.13 9.03
N ASP A 107 5.72 -4.32 9.39
CA ASP A 107 6.52 -5.31 10.09
C ASP A 107 7.51 -5.99 9.12
N PRO A 108 8.84 -5.80 9.28
CA PRO A 108 9.84 -6.44 8.42
C PRO A 108 9.73 -7.96 8.37
N PHE A 109 9.24 -8.59 9.45
CA PHE A 109 9.09 -10.04 9.55
C PHE A 109 7.95 -10.61 8.70
N LEU A 110 6.89 -9.84 8.50
CA LEU A 110 5.74 -10.25 7.69
C LEU A 110 6.00 -10.09 6.20
N TYR A 111 7.00 -9.28 5.83
CA TYR A 111 7.35 -8.97 4.46
C TYR A 111 8.86 -9.07 4.23
N PRO A 112 9.48 -10.24 4.49
CA PRO A 112 10.92 -10.44 4.35
C PRO A 112 11.39 -10.17 2.91
N GLU A 113 10.54 -10.39 1.91
CA GLU A 113 10.81 -10.08 0.50
C GLU A 113 11.08 -8.59 0.23
N LEU A 114 10.65 -7.69 1.11
CA LEU A 114 10.94 -6.25 0.99
C LEU A 114 12.40 -5.92 1.34
N HIS A 115 13.10 -6.78 2.09
CA HIS A 115 14.52 -6.63 2.42
C HIS A 115 15.42 -7.22 1.32
N VAL A 116 15.05 -8.39 0.79
CA VAL A 116 15.80 -9.10 -0.27
C VAL A 116 15.89 -8.28 -1.57
N GLN A 117 15.00 -7.33 -1.80
CA GLN A 117 14.97 -6.50 -3.01
C GLN A 117 15.87 -5.25 -2.99
N GLN A 118 16.60 -4.92 -1.93
CA GLN A 118 17.18 -3.56 -1.80
C GLN A 118 18.46 -3.31 -2.61
N ASP A 119 19.34 -4.29 -2.81
CA ASP A 119 20.69 -4.03 -3.35
C ASP A 119 20.75 -3.86 -4.88
N SER A 120 19.95 -4.63 -5.64
CA SER A 120 19.92 -4.50 -7.11
C SER A 120 19.04 -3.34 -7.61
N ILE A 121 18.19 -2.78 -6.74
CA ILE A 121 17.19 -1.78 -7.09
C ILE A 121 17.69 -0.33 -6.88
N ALA A 122 18.77 -0.12 -6.12
CA ALA A 122 19.27 1.20 -5.77
C ALA A 122 19.59 2.09 -6.99
N ARG A 123 20.23 1.54 -8.04
CA ARG A 123 20.54 2.30 -9.27
C ARG A 123 19.29 2.76 -10.02
N PHE A 124 18.30 1.88 -10.13
CA PHE A 124 17.02 2.22 -10.74
C PHE A 124 16.27 3.26 -9.91
N GLN A 125 16.22 3.10 -8.58
CA GLN A 125 15.57 4.05 -7.69
C GLN A 125 16.21 5.44 -7.76
N MET A 126 17.54 5.53 -7.83
CA MET A 126 18.24 6.79 -8.02
C MET A 126 17.85 7.43 -9.36
N LEU A 127 17.94 6.69 -10.47
CA LEU A 127 17.60 7.22 -11.80
C LEU A 127 16.14 7.66 -11.88
N LYS A 128 15.22 6.84 -11.34
CA LYS A 128 13.80 7.18 -11.24
C LYS A 128 13.59 8.44 -10.40
N ARG A 129 14.27 8.56 -9.26
CA ARG A 129 14.17 9.74 -8.40
C ARG A 129 14.69 11.00 -9.09
N THR A 130 15.82 10.92 -9.80
CA THR A 130 16.35 12.04 -10.59
C THR A 130 15.37 12.44 -11.68
N MET A 131 14.81 11.48 -12.43
CA MET A 131 13.77 11.75 -13.43
C MET A 131 12.54 12.42 -12.80
N ASP A 132 12.04 11.89 -11.69
CA ASP A 132 10.90 12.47 -10.96
C ASP A 132 11.15 13.93 -10.59
N ILE A 133 12.32 14.25 -10.02
CA ILE A 133 12.68 15.63 -9.64
C ILE A 133 12.79 16.54 -10.86
N LEU A 134 13.57 16.16 -11.87
CA LEU A 134 13.81 17.00 -13.05
C LEU A 134 12.52 17.27 -13.83
N CYS A 135 11.73 16.22 -14.08
CA CYS A 135 10.48 16.34 -14.81
C CYS A 135 9.41 17.09 -14.01
N SER A 136 9.25 16.83 -12.71
CA SER A 136 8.26 17.57 -11.90
C SER A 136 8.65 19.04 -11.71
N LEU A 137 9.93 19.35 -11.52
CA LEU A 137 10.43 20.73 -11.45
C LEU A 137 10.19 21.46 -12.77
N GLY A 138 10.57 20.83 -13.89
CA GLY A 138 10.36 21.38 -15.22
C GLY A 138 8.88 21.64 -15.52
N LEU A 139 8.01 20.69 -15.19
CA LEU A 139 6.55 20.84 -15.35
C LEU A 139 5.98 21.94 -14.45
N LEU A 140 6.42 22.05 -13.20
CA LEU A 140 5.97 23.10 -12.29
C LEU A 140 6.36 24.49 -12.79
N LEU A 141 7.60 24.67 -13.26
CA LEU A 141 8.07 25.93 -13.82
C LEU A 141 7.30 26.28 -15.10
N LEU A 142 7.21 25.33 -16.04
CA LEU A 142 6.53 25.51 -17.32
C LEU A 142 5.03 25.80 -17.16
N LEU A 143 4.35 25.08 -16.25
CA LEU A 143 2.92 25.20 -16.02
C LEU A 143 2.58 26.26 -14.96
N SER A 144 3.56 26.94 -14.36
CA SER A 144 3.31 27.93 -13.29
C SER A 144 2.28 29.02 -13.66
N PRO A 145 2.25 29.58 -14.90
CA PRO A 145 1.22 30.57 -15.24
C PRO A 145 -0.18 29.94 -15.29
N LEU A 146 -0.28 28.70 -15.78
CA LEU A 146 -1.53 27.94 -15.82
C LEU A 146 -2.01 27.58 -14.41
N LEU A 147 -1.11 27.17 -13.52
CA LEU A 147 -1.43 26.86 -12.12
C LEU A 147 -1.98 28.09 -11.39
N LEU A 148 -1.39 29.27 -11.61
CA LEU A 148 -1.89 30.53 -11.06
C LEU A 148 -3.26 30.92 -11.64
N ALA A 149 -3.48 30.72 -12.94
CA ALA A 149 -4.78 30.95 -13.56
C ALA A 149 -5.86 30.03 -12.98
N ILE A 150 -5.57 28.73 -12.86
CA ILE A 150 -6.47 27.75 -12.23
C ILE A 150 -6.75 28.13 -10.77
N ALA A 151 -5.71 28.53 -10.02
CA ALA A 151 -5.86 28.99 -8.64
C ALA A 151 -6.85 30.15 -8.52
N GLY A 152 -6.74 31.14 -9.42
CA GLY A 152 -7.69 32.25 -9.54
C GLY A 152 -9.11 31.77 -9.83
N LEU A 153 -9.30 30.91 -10.82
CA LEU A 153 -10.61 30.35 -11.18
C LEU A 153 -11.26 29.58 -10.03
N VAL A 154 -10.49 28.76 -9.31
CA VAL A 154 -10.98 28.01 -8.13
C VAL A 154 -11.37 28.95 -7.00
N LYS A 155 -10.61 30.03 -6.79
CA LYS A 155 -10.88 31.03 -5.75
C LYS A 155 -12.14 31.85 -6.04
N LEU A 156 -12.35 32.19 -7.32
CA LEU A 156 -13.51 32.96 -7.77
C LEU A 156 -14.78 32.11 -7.86
N SER A 157 -14.67 30.79 -8.10
CA SER A 157 -15.82 29.92 -8.27
C SER A 157 -16.53 29.56 -6.96
N SER A 158 -15.83 29.47 -5.82
CA SER A 158 -16.45 29.11 -4.54
C SER A 158 -15.64 29.58 -3.33
N ARG A 159 -16.31 29.82 -2.19
CA ARG A 159 -15.64 30.25 -0.94
C ARG A 159 -14.72 29.15 -0.39
N GLY A 160 -13.56 29.55 0.16
CA GLY A 160 -12.59 28.68 0.87
C GLY A 160 -11.18 28.62 0.23
N PRO A 161 -10.37 27.60 0.55
CA PRO A 161 -8.98 27.47 0.08
C PRO A 161 -8.89 26.97 -1.37
N VAL A 162 -7.83 27.39 -2.08
CA VAL A 162 -7.57 26.96 -3.47
C VAL A 162 -7.16 25.49 -3.53
N LEU A 163 -6.25 25.10 -2.63
CA LEU A 163 -5.75 23.74 -2.54
C LEU A 163 -6.57 22.95 -1.53
N PHE A 164 -6.94 21.75 -1.95
CA PHE A 164 -7.48 20.71 -1.10
C PHE A 164 -6.35 19.77 -0.68
N HIS A 165 -6.28 19.50 0.61
CA HIS A 165 -5.27 18.65 1.23
C HIS A 165 -5.97 17.41 1.78
N GLN A 166 -5.45 16.23 1.47
CA GLN A 166 -6.01 14.97 1.94
C GLN A 166 -4.91 14.02 2.36
N MET A 167 -5.02 13.51 3.59
CA MET A 167 -4.12 12.45 4.07
C MET A 167 -4.32 11.19 3.24
N ARG A 168 -3.21 10.64 2.73
CA ARG A 168 -3.15 9.44 1.91
C ARG A 168 -2.04 8.53 2.39
N ILE A 169 -2.14 7.25 2.02
CA ILE A 169 -1.13 6.26 2.37
C ILE A 169 -0.10 6.15 1.24
N GLY A 170 1.16 6.38 1.58
CA GLY A 170 2.31 6.29 0.71
C GLY A 170 3.02 4.94 0.79
N GLN A 171 4.26 4.92 0.28
CA GLN A 171 5.06 3.70 0.31
C GLN A 171 5.34 3.26 1.74
N MET A 172 5.35 1.95 2.00
CA MET A 172 5.59 1.38 3.34
C MET A 172 4.59 1.88 4.38
N LEU A 173 3.32 2.04 4.01
CA LEU A 173 2.24 2.52 4.86
C LEU A 173 2.46 3.93 5.47
N LYS A 174 3.41 4.71 4.94
CA LYS A 174 3.71 6.04 5.47
C LYS A 174 2.64 7.05 5.06
N PRO A 175 1.99 7.75 6.00
CA PRO A 175 1.01 8.78 5.64
C PRO A 175 1.71 9.97 5.02
N PHE A 176 1.05 10.62 4.06
CA PHE A 176 1.50 11.88 3.50
C PHE A 176 0.32 12.77 3.13
N MET A 177 0.56 14.07 3.01
CA MET A 177 -0.47 15.05 2.66
C MET A 177 -0.52 15.25 1.15
N MET A 178 -1.48 14.63 0.49
CA MET A 178 -1.68 14.80 -0.95
C MET A 178 -2.38 16.13 -1.25
N CYS A 179 -1.81 16.91 -2.18
CA CYS A 179 -2.33 18.21 -2.58
C CYS A 179 -3.04 18.15 -3.94
N LYS A 180 -4.24 18.75 -4.05
CA LYS A 180 -4.97 18.92 -5.32
C LYS A 180 -5.61 20.30 -5.39
N PHE A 181 -5.99 20.75 -6.58
CA PHE A 181 -6.91 21.88 -6.65
C PHE A 181 -8.28 21.44 -6.15
N ARG A 182 -8.93 22.34 -5.42
CA ARG A 182 -10.28 22.10 -4.95
C ARG A 182 -11.27 22.10 -6.11
N SER A 183 -11.85 20.93 -6.37
CA SER A 183 -12.93 20.74 -7.36
C SER A 183 -14.32 20.60 -6.73
N MET A 184 -14.43 20.51 -5.41
CA MET A 184 -15.69 20.37 -4.66
C MET A 184 -15.95 21.56 -3.74
N HIS A 185 -17.21 21.78 -3.36
CA HIS A 185 -17.55 22.74 -2.31
C HIS A 185 -16.89 22.36 -0.98
N ALA A 186 -16.49 23.35 -0.18
CA ALA A 186 -15.70 23.13 1.05
C ALA A 186 -16.42 22.24 2.11
N ASN A 187 -17.75 22.28 2.16
CA ASN A 187 -18.57 21.52 3.11
C ASN A 187 -19.24 20.30 2.45
N ALA A 188 -18.59 19.71 1.45
CA ALA A 188 -19.12 18.55 0.76
C ALA A 188 -19.05 17.30 1.67
N ASP A 189 -20.17 16.58 1.80
CA ASP A 189 -20.22 15.32 2.54
C ASP A 189 -19.25 14.29 1.95
N HIS A 190 -18.33 13.75 2.75
CA HIS A 190 -17.36 12.75 2.32
C HIS A 190 -17.90 11.31 2.33
N GLY A 191 -19.04 11.05 2.98
CA GLY A 191 -19.62 9.72 3.16
C GLY A 191 -19.98 9.01 1.86
N ILE A 192 -20.41 9.75 0.82
CA ILE A 192 -20.74 9.18 -0.50
C ILE A 192 -19.51 8.51 -1.13
N HIS A 193 -18.32 9.10 -1.02
CA HIS A 193 -17.10 8.50 -1.58
C HIS A 193 -16.68 7.26 -0.78
N HIS A 194 -16.77 7.33 0.55
CA HIS A 194 -16.49 6.18 1.41
C HIS A 194 -17.38 4.99 1.01
N ASN A 195 -18.70 5.18 0.96
CA ASN A 195 -19.65 4.11 0.63
C ASN A 195 -19.40 3.49 -0.75
N TYR A 196 -19.12 4.32 -1.76
CA TYR A 196 -18.83 3.85 -3.11
C TYR A 196 -17.55 3.00 -3.15
N VAL A 197 -16.46 3.50 -2.57
CA VAL A 197 -15.18 2.77 -2.61
C VAL A 197 -15.24 1.51 -1.78
N SER A 198 -15.90 1.54 -0.62
CA SER A 198 -16.09 0.34 0.20
C SER A 198 -16.86 -0.75 -0.54
N TRP A 199 -17.93 -0.36 -1.25
CA TRP A 199 -18.65 -1.27 -2.13
C TRP A 199 -17.76 -1.80 -3.27
N PHE A 200 -16.94 -0.94 -3.89
CA PHE A 200 -16.07 -1.33 -5.00
C PHE A 200 -14.98 -2.32 -4.59
N ILE A 201 -14.38 -2.16 -3.41
CA ILE A 201 -13.38 -3.08 -2.86
C ILE A 201 -14.02 -4.43 -2.50
N THR A 202 -15.19 -4.40 -1.85
CA THR A 202 -15.87 -5.61 -1.36
C THR A 202 -16.60 -6.39 -2.46
N SER A 203 -17.05 -5.73 -3.53
CA SER A 203 -17.80 -6.36 -4.63
C SER A 203 -16.91 -7.03 -5.68
N SER A 204 -15.59 -6.99 -5.51
CA SER A 204 -14.61 -7.53 -6.47
C SER A 204 -14.81 -9.01 -6.82
N ASP A 205 -15.41 -9.79 -5.91
CA ASP A 205 -15.66 -11.22 -6.09
C ASP A 205 -17.01 -11.54 -6.77
N LYS A 206 -17.91 -10.57 -6.92
CA LYS A 206 -19.24 -10.78 -7.52
C LYS A 206 -19.28 -10.17 -8.92
N GLY A 207 -19.40 -11.02 -9.94
CA GLY A 207 -19.44 -10.64 -11.35
C GLY A 207 -20.37 -9.45 -11.64
N GLN A 208 -19.99 -8.64 -12.64
CA GLN A 208 -20.52 -7.30 -12.98
C GLN A 208 -22.03 -7.20 -13.32
N GLU A 209 -22.87 -8.20 -13.05
CA GLU A 209 -24.17 -8.31 -13.72
C GLU A 209 -25.39 -7.74 -12.99
N GLN A 210 -25.38 -7.50 -11.67
CA GLN A 210 -26.65 -7.18 -10.98
C GLN A 210 -26.83 -5.78 -10.38
N ASP A 211 -25.81 -4.91 -10.34
CA ASP A 211 -25.94 -3.64 -9.61
C ASP A 211 -25.56 -2.37 -10.40
N LYS A 212 -25.67 -2.42 -11.73
CA LYS A 212 -25.46 -1.23 -12.59
C LYS A 212 -26.37 -0.05 -12.21
N ASN A 213 -27.54 -0.33 -11.62
CA ASN A 213 -28.52 0.70 -11.23
C ASN A 213 -28.25 1.40 -9.88
N LYS A 214 -27.48 0.82 -8.94
CA LYS A 214 -27.04 1.57 -7.74
C LYS A 214 -25.78 2.42 -7.98
N VAL A 215 -25.05 2.13 -9.04
CA VAL A 215 -23.75 2.73 -9.39
C VAL A 215 -23.87 4.02 -10.23
N PHE A 216 -25.07 4.39 -10.68
CA PHE A 216 -25.29 5.49 -11.64
C PHE A 216 -25.55 6.89 -11.03
N LYS A 217 -25.09 7.17 -9.80
CA LYS A 217 -25.32 8.47 -9.12
C LYS A 217 -24.07 9.33 -8.91
N LEU A 218 -23.00 9.14 -9.70
CA LEU A 218 -21.83 10.03 -9.68
C LEU A 218 -21.68 10.92 -10.92
N THR A 219 -22.44 10.68 -12.00
CA THR A 219 -22.36 11.49 -13.22
C THR A 219 -22.75 12.95 -13.03
N ASN A 220 -23.44 13.27 -11.92
CA ASN A 220 -23.83 14.64 -11.57
C ASN A 220 -23.75 14.84 -10.06
N ASP A 221 -22.56 14.61 -9.50
CA ASP A 221 -22.30 14.80 -8.07
C ASP A 221 -22.49 16.29 -7.69
N PRO A 222 -23.52 16.64 -6.90
CA PRO A 222 -23.85 18.02 -6.57
C PRO A 222 -22.79 18.70 -5.69
N ARG A 223 -21.81 17.93 -5.19
CA ARG A 223 -20.69 18.45 -4.41
C ARG A 223 -19.63 19.12 -5.29
N ILE A 224 -19.61 18.86 -6.59
CA ILE A 224 -18.60 19.36 -7.53
C ILE A 224 -18.99 20.76 -8.02
N THR A 225 -18.04 21.69 -8.06
CA THR A 225 -18.30 23.03 -8.63
C THR A 225 -18.33 22.96 -10.17
N PRO A 226 -18.96 23.93 -10.88
CA PRO A 226 -18.94 23.95 -12.34
C PRO A 226 -17.52 23.94 -12.93
N ILE A 227 -16.59 24.71 -12.34
CA ILE A 227 -15.17 24.65 -12.72
C ILE A 227 -14.53 23.33 -12.30
N GLY A 228 -14.95 22.74 -11.19
CA GLY A 228 -14.49 21.45 -10.70
C GLY A 228 -14.75 20.31 -11.66
N HIS A 229 -15.91 20.31 -12.36
CA HIS A 229 -16.19 19.35 -13.43
C HIS A 229 -15.16 19.45 -14.56
N PHE A 230 -14.83 20.68 -14.99
CA PHE A 230 -13.80 20.90 -16.01
C PHE A 230 -12.43 20.41 -15.54
N LEU A 231 -12.02 20.77 -14.33
CA LEU A 231 -10.71 20.38 -13.76
C LEU A 231 -10.59 18.85 -13.64
N ARG A 232 -11.61 18.17 -13.13
CA ARG A 232 -11.63 16.70 -13.01
C ARG A 232 -11.58 16.00 -14.37
N ARG A 233 -12.36 16.48 -15.34
CA ARG A 233 -12.40 15.90 -16.70
C ARG A 233 -11.06 16.00 -17.41
N THR A 234 -10.33 17.09 -17.18
CA THR A 234 -9.01 17.34 -17.76
C THR A 234 -7.85 16.89 -16.87
N SER A 235 -8.14 16.34 -15.69
CA SER A 235 -7.17 15.99 -14.65
C SER A 235 -6.26 17.15 -14.22
N LEU A 236 -6.67 18.40 -14.50
CA LEU A 236 -5.93 19.59 -14.10
C LEU A 236 -5.97 19.82 -12.59
N ASP A 237 -6.96 19.25 -11.89
CA ASP A 237 -7.02 19.29 -10.43
C ASP A 237 -5.86 18.53 -9.75
N GLU A 238 -5.20 17.63 -10.47
CA GLU A 238 -4.11 16.81 -9.96
C GLU A 238 -2.72 17.43 -10.10
N LEU A 239 -2.58 18.52 -10.88
CA LEU A 239 -1.27 19.15 -11.11
C LEU A 239 -0.53 19.59 -9.83
N PRO A 240 -1.19 20.04 -8.74
CA PRO A 240 -0.49 20.35 -7.50
C PRO A 240 0.27 19.16 -6.88
N GLN A 241 -0.08 17.91 -7.24
CA GLN A 241 0.64 16.71 -6.80
C GLN A 241 2.08 16.65 -7.33
N LEU A 242 2.44 17.43 -8.36
CA LEU A 242 3.83 17.58 -8.80
C LEU A 242 4.73 18.08 -7.66
N TRP A 243 4.18 18.83 -6.70
CA TRP A 243 4.89 19.19 -5.48
C TRP A 243 5.19 17.98 -4.59
N ASN A 244 4.22 17.08 -4.39
CA ASN A 244 4.44 15.83 -3.64
C ASN A 244 5.50 14.94 -4.31
N VAL A 245 5.57 14.97 -5.65
CA VAL A 245 6.64 14.31 -6.41
C VAL A 245 8.00 14.96 -6.13
N LEU A 246 8.11 16.29 -6.15
CA LEU A 246 9.36 16.99 -5.80
C LEU A 246 9.84 16.67 -4.40
N VAL A 247 8.95 16.75 -3.40
CA VAL A 247 9.26 16.44 -1.99
C VAL A 247 9.65 14.97 -1.81
N GLY A 248 9.14 14.09 -2.68
CA GLY A 248 9.50 12.67 -2.71
C GLY A 248 8.52 11.75 -1.98
N GLU A 249 7.35 12.26 -1.63
CA GLU A 249 6.23 11.47 -1.11
C GLU A 249 5.58 10.64 -2.23
N MET A 250 5.57 11.18 -3.46
CA MET A 250 5.05 10.54 -4.66
C MET A 250 6.13 10.40 -5.75
N SER A 251 5.80 9.66 -6.80
CA SER A 251 6.51 9.57 -8.07
C SER A 251 5.63 10.09 -9.22
N LEU A 252 6.20 10.38 -10.39
CA LEU A 252 5.37 10.68 -11.56
C LEU A 252 4.53 9.45 -11.95
N VAL A 253 5.14 8.27 -11.90
CA VAL A 253 4.51 7.00 -12.26
C VAL A 253 4.52 6.04 -11.07
N GLY A 254 3.33 5.57 -10.69
CA GLY A 254 3.12 4.67 -9.57
C GLY A 254 1.65 4.29 -9.37
N PRO A 255 1.35 3.37 -8.44
CA PRO A 255 -0.02 3.07 -8.04
C PRO A 255 -0.73 4.31 -7.48
N ARG A 256 -2.06 4.35 -7.57
CA ARG A 256 -2.85 5.42 -6.97
C ARG A 256 -2.71 5.38 -5.43
N PRO A 257 -2.44 6.51 -4.75
CA PRO A 257 -2.37 6.55 -3.30
C PRO A 257 -3.76 6.33 -2.66
N PRO A 258 -3.94 5.28 -1.84
CA PRO A 258 -5.23 4.99 -1.22
C PRO A 258 -5.52 5.84 0.01
N LEU A 259 -6.79 5.86 0.42
CA LEU A 259 -7.19 6.40 1.72
C LEU A 259 -7.01 5.35 2.81
N TRP A 260 -6.91 5.80 4.06
CA TRP A 260 -6.72 4.89 5.19
C TRP A 260 -7.82 3.83 5.29
N TYR A 261 -9.09 4.25 5.22
CA TYR A 261 -10.22 3.32 5.23
C TYR A 261 -10.26 2.37 4.03
N GLU A 262 -9.62 2.70 2.91
CA GLU A 262 -9.49 1.77 1.77
C GLU A 262 -8.51 0.65 2.16
N VAL A 263 -7.36 1.03 2.75
CA VAL A 263 -6.33 0.08 3.20
C VAL A 263 -6.87 -0.88 4.26
N GLN A 264 -7.74 -0.41 5.16
CA GLN A 264 -8.40 -1.25 6.16
C GLN A 264 -9.24 -2.38 5.55
N GLN A 265 -9.70 -2.23 4.29
CA GLN A 265 -10.53 -3.21 3.59
C GLN A 265 -9.75 -4.06 2.60
N TYR A 266 -8.42 -3.90 2.55
CA TYR A 266 -7.58 -4.62 1.61
C TYR A 266 -7.48 -6.09 1.97
N LYS A 267 -7.69 -6.95 0.95
CA LYS A 267 -7.21 -8.34 1.03
C LYS A 267 -5.69 -8.28 1.26
N PRO A 268 -5.10 -9.27 1.94
CA PRO A 268 -3.67 -9.24 2.27
C PRO A 268 -2.77 -9.00 1.05
N TRP A 269 -3.06 -9.64 -0.08
CA TRP A 269 -2.30 -9.41 -1.32
C TRP A 269 -2.50 -8.02 -1.95
N HIS A 270 -3.56 -7.27 -1.61
CA HIS A 270 -3.75 -5.88 -2.05
C HIS A 270 -2.76 -4.92 -1.37
N ARG A 271 -2.27 -5.24 -0.16
CA ARG A 271 -1.34 -4.38 0.59
C ARG A 271 -0.03 -4.14 -0.17
N HIS A 272 0.38 -5.09 -1.01
CA HIS A 272 1.55 -4.92 -1.87
C HIS A 272 1.51 -3.69 -2.79
N ARG A 273 0.33 -3.11 -3.08
CA ARG A 273 0.24 -1.84 -3.81
C ARG A 273 0.97 -0.68 -3.13
N VAL A 274 0.95 -0.65 -1.80
CA VAL A 274 1.58 0.40 -0.98
C VAL A 274 2.92 -0.03 -0.42
N LEU A 275 3.26 -1.32 -0.45
CA LEU A 275 4.56 -1.82 0.00
C LEU A 275 5.58 -1.80 -1.13
N ASP A 276 5.22 -2.36 -2.28
CA ASP A 276 6.17 -2.68 -3.33
C ASP A 276 6.59 -1.43 -4.12
N ALA A 277 5.73 -0.42 -4.26
CA ALA A 277 5.99 0.76 -5.08
C ALA A 277 5.51 2.07 -4.44
N LYS A 278 6.26 3.15 -4.69
CA LYS A 278 5.85 4.51 -4.32
C LYS A 278 4.61 4.92 -5.14
N PRO A 279 3.60 5.56 -4.52
CA PRO A 279 2.43 6.02 -5.26
C PRO A 279 2.82 7.05 -6.32
N GLY A 280 2.00 7.16 -7.36
CA GLY A 280 2.22 8.11 -8.44
C GLY A 280 1.00 8.93 -8.84
N ILE A 281 1.27 10.01 -9.59
CA ILE A 281 0.24 10.85 -10.21
C ILE A 281 -0.50 10.04 -11.28
N THR A 282 0.27 9.35 -12.13
CA THR A 282 -0.24 8.43 -13.14
C THR A 282 0.29 7.01 -12.90
N GLY A 283 -0.31 6.00 -13.55
CA GLY A 283 0.01 4.60 -13.30
C GLY A 283 -0.59 3.68 -14.36
N LEU A 284 -0.11 2.44 -14.40
CA LEU A 284 -0.48 1.49 -15.45
C LEU A 284 -2.01 1.29 -15.53
N TRP A 285 -2.68 1.15 -14.38
CA TRP A 285 -4.14 1.04 -14.35
C TRP A 285 -4.85 2.29 -14.90
N GLN A 286 -4.37 3.50 -14.60
CA GLN A 286 -4.98 4.75 -15.07
C GLN A 286 -4.92 4.90 -16.59
N VAL A 287 -3.95 4.25 -17.24
CA VAL A 287 -3.80 4.28 -18.70
C VAL A 287 -4.52 3.11 -19.38
N THR A 288 -4.57 1.93 -18.75
CA THR A 288 -5.04 0.69 -19.38
C THR A 288 -6.44 0.23 -18.95
N GLY A 289 -6.78 0.30 -17.66
CA GLY A 289 -7.98 -0.33 -17.10
C GLY A 289 -9.16 0.61 -16.85
N ARG A 290 -8.91 1.78 -16.24
CA ARG A 290 -9.91 2.78 -15.81
C ARG A 290 -11.23 2.16 -15.29
N SER A 291 -12.40 2.69 -15.69
CA SER A 291 -13.73 2.38 -15.14
C SER A 291 -14.33 1.03 -15.57
N ARG A 292 -13.57 0.19 -16.29
CA ARG A 292 -14.04 -1.10 -16.80
C ARG A 292 -13.52 -2.31 -16.03
N THR A 293 -12.62 -2.10 -15.08
CA THR A 293 -11.97 -3.17 -14.32
C THR A 293 -12.54 -3.32 -12.92
N THR A 294 -12.53 -4.53 -12.37
CA THR A 294 -12.79 -4.74 -10.94
C THR A 294 -11.65 -4.18 -10.08
N PHE A 295 -11.86 -4.03 -8.77
CA PHE A 295 -10.78 -3.59 -7.88
C PHE A 295 -9.61 -4.59 -7.89
N ASP A 296 -9.89 -5.89 -7.86
CA ASP A 296 -8.84 -6.93 -7.94
C ASP A 296 -8.03 -6.83 -9.25
N GLU A 297 -8.67 -6.52 -10.39
CA GLU A 297 -7.95 -6.28 -11.66
C GLU A 297 -7.11 -4.99 -11.62
N MET A 298 -7.63 -3.92 -11.03
CA MET A 298 -6.87 -2.69 -10.78
C MET A 298 -5.62 -3.00 -9.95
N VAL A 299 -5.77 -3.74 -8.85
CA VAL A 299 -4.65 -4.14 -7.99
C VAL A 299 -3.63 -4.95 -8.80
N ARG A 300 -4.07 -5.93 -9.60
CA ARG A 300 -3.17 -6.74 -10.43
C ARG A 300 -2.36 -5.89 -11.42
N LEU A 301 -2.95 -4.85 -12.00
CA LEU A 301 -2.22 -3.92 -12.87
C LEU A 301 -1.18 -3.11 -12.10
N ASP A 302 -1.50 -2.64 -10.89
CA ASP A 302 -0.55 -1.93 -10.04
C ASP A 302 0.61 -2.84 -9.60
N LEU A 303 0.33 -4.08 -9.22
CA LEU A 303 1.36 -5.08 -8.87
C LEU A 303 2.21 -5.48 -10.08
N ARG A 304 1.61 -5.58 -11.27
CA ARG A 304 2.34 -5.81 -12.51
C ARG A 304 3.32 -4.67 -12.79
N TYR A 305 2.89 -3.43 -12.58
CA TYR A 305 3.79 -2.29 -12.69
C TYR A 305 4.90 -2.35 -11.64
N ALA A 306 4.58 -2.62 -10.36
CA ALA A 306 5.57 -2.70 -9.30
C ALA A 306 6.68 -3.73 -9.57
N ARG A 307 6.32 -4.90 -10.12
CA ARG A 307 7.26 -5.97 -10.48
C ARG A 307 8.08 -5.67 -11.75
N GLY A 308 7.47 -5.02 -12.75
CA GLY A 308 8.08 -4.75 -14.06
C GLY A 308 8.56 -3.32 -14.27
N ARG A 309 8.74 -2.56 -13.18
CA ARG A 309 9.10 -1.14 -13.25
C ARG A 309 10.48 -0.95 -13.86
N SER A 310 10.54 -0.05 -14.83
CA SER A 310 11.78 0.38 -15.49
C SER A 310 11.55 1.80 -16.01
N VAL A 311 12.64 2.53 -16.29
CA VAL A 311 12.53 3.89 -16.84
C VAL A 311 11.77 3.88 -18.17
N LEU A 312 11.96 2.85 -18.98
CA LEU A 312 11.22 2.69 -20.24
C LEU A 312 9.72 2.46 -20.00
N THR A 313 9.37 1.65 -19.00
CA THR A 313 7.98 1.43 -18.60
C THR A 313 7.33 2.75 -18.15
N ASP A 314 8.05 3.55 -17.36
CA ASP A 314 7.57 4.85 -16.89
C ASP A 314 7.35 5.82 -18.05
N ILE A 315 8.31 5.93 -18.98
CA ILE A 315 8.17 6.77 -20.18
C ILE A 315 6.96 6.34 -21.01
N LYS A 316 6.76 5.04 -21.22
CA LYS A 316 5.58 4.52 -21.95
C LYS A 316 4.28 4.92 -21.28
N ILE A 317 4.21 4.82 -19.95
CA ILE A 317 3.02 5.22 -19.19
C ILE A 317 2.80 6.73 -19.32
N LEU A 318 3.83 7.54 -19.08
CA LEU A 318 3.78 9.01 -19.18
C LEU A 318 3.31 9.49 -20.56
N LEU A 319 3.82 8.89 -21.64
CA LEU A 319 3.42 9.24 -23.01
C LEU A 319 1.97 8.84 -23.32
N ALA A 320 1.48 7.78 -22.69
CA ALA A 320 0.12 7.30 -22.88
C ALA A 320 -0.91 8.03 -21.99
N THR A 321 -0.47 8.70 -20.92
CA THR A 321 -1.34 9.44 -19.98
C THR A 321 -2.17 10.53 -20.66
N PRO A 322 -1.62 11.44 -21.50
CA PRO A 322 -2.42 12.48 -22.17
C PRO A 322 -3.54 11.89 -23.01
N ALA A 323 -3.24 10.87 -23.82
CA ALA A 323 -4.24 10.19 -24.65
C ALA A 323 -5.34 9.52 -23.81
N ALA A 324 -4.98 8.96 -22.65
CA ALA A 324 -5.95 8.41 -21.71
C ALA A 324 -6.84 9.51 -21.11
N VAL A 325 -6.28 10.67 -20.74
CA VAL A 325 -7.04 11.82 -20.21
C VAL A 325 -8.01 12.36 -21.26
N PHE A 326 -7.56 12.62 -22.49
CA PHE A 326 -8.40 13.15 -23.57
C PHE A 326 -9.54 12.22 -24.00
N LYS A 327 -9.35 10.90 -23.91
CA LYS A 327 -10.40 9.92 -24.24
C LYS A 327 -11.59 9.94 -23.27
N GLY A 328 -11.54 10.67 -22.15
CA GLY A 328 -12.70 10.96 -21.28
C GLY A 328 -13.36 9.77 -20.57
N ASN A 329 -12.95 8.54 -20.87
CA ASN A 329 -13.55 7.33 -20.31
C ASN A 329 -13.09 7.15 -18.84
N GLY A 330 -13.80 7.74 -17.88
CA GLY A 330 -13.67 7.41 -16.46
C GLY A 330 -13.52 8.57 -15.48
N ALA A 331 -13.63 9.83 -15.92
CA ALA A 331 -13.76 10.97 -15.00
C ALA A 331 -15.17 11.55 -15.10
N CYS A 332 -16.09 10.97 -14.32
CA CYS A 332 -17.41 11.55 -14.02
C CYS A 332 -17.60 11.50 -12.51
#